data_AF-A0A2C9JZP1-F1
#
_entry.id   AF-A0A2C9JZP1-F1
#
_cell.length_a   1.000
_cell.length_b   1.000
_cell.length_c   1.000
_cell.angle_alpha   90.00
_cell.angle_beta   90.00
_cell.angle_gamma   90.00
#
_symmetry.space_group_name_H-M   'P 1'
#
loop_
_entity.id
_entity.type
_entity.pdbx_description
1 polymer ?
#
loop_
_entity_poly.entity_id
_entity_poly.type
_entity_poly.pdbx_seq_one_letter_code
_entity_poly.pdbx_strand_id
1 'polypeptide(L)'
;FQLSFILVNAFYIPVTVKQGREKLRELFMKNKHVTDIRAIDMLVIKGQMDLVETANIWKQRNHVMMFFKDTVNPKPTDFLSKFYEGND
;
A
#
# COMPACT_ATOMS: atom_id res chain seq x y z
N PHE A 1 5.15 -8.13 -12.68
CA PHE A 1 5.28 -9.59 -12.46
C PHE A 1 6.43 -9.93 -11.51
N GLN A 2 7.62 -9.35 -11.68
CA GLN A 2 8.79 -9.53 -10.79
C GLN A 2 8.61 -8.98 -9.36
N LEU A 3 7.97 -7.81 -9.21
CA LEU A 3 7.88 -7.11 -7.92
C LEU A 3 7.16 -7.94 -6.85
N SER A 4 5.96 -8.46 -7.14
CA SER A 4 5.22 -9.28 -6.18
C SER A 4 5.96 -10.58 -5.81
N PHE A 5 6.82 -11.09 -6.70
CA PHE A 5 7.68 -12.24 -6.40
C PHE A 5 8.83 -11.85 -5.47
N ILE A 6 9.47 -10.69 -5.70
CA ILE A 6 10.50 -10.13 -4.82
C ILE A 6 9.92 -9.85 -3.42
N LEU A 7 8.71 -9.28 -3.36
CA LEU A 7 8.03 -9.00 -2.09
C LEU A 7 7.89 -10.25 -1.22
N VAL A 8 7.38 -11.35 -1.78
CA VAL A 8 7.12 -12.58 -1.02
C VAL A 8 8.42 -13.32 -0.68
N ASN A 9 9.32 -13.48 -1.65
CA ASN A 9 10.51 -14.33 -1.47
C ASN A 9 11.69 -13.62 -0.82
N ALA A 10 11.90 -12.32 -1.07
CA ALA A 10 13.05 -11.59 -0.52
C ALA A 10 12.77 -11.06 0.90
N PHE A 11 11.51 -10.67 1.19
CA PHE A 11 11.15 -10.10 2.50
C PHE A 11 10.49 -11.10 3.46
N TYR A 12 10.26 -12.35 3.03
CA TYR A 12 9.65 -13.42 3.84
C TYR A 12 8.36 -12.98 4.56
N ILE A 13 7.52 -12.22 3.86
CA ILE A 13 6.23 -11.76 4.36
C ILE A 13 5.14 -12.84 4.19
N PRO A 14 4.19 -12.97 5.14
CA PRO A 14 3.18 -14.02 5.12
C PRO A 14 2.02 -13.67 4.17
N VAL A 15 2.32 -13.21 2.95
CA VAL A 15 1.32 -12.90 1.92
C VAL A 15 1.63 -13.67 0.64
N THR A 16 0.58 -14.04 -0.07
CA THR A 16 0.73 -14.71 -1.37
C THR A 16 1.07 -13.70 -2.47
N VAL A 17 1.70 -14.17 -3.56
CA VAL A 17 1.98 -13.34 -4.74
C VAL A 17 0.68 -12.74 -5.31
N LYS A 18 -0.44 -13.47 -5.21
CA LYS A 18 -1.77 -13.00 -5.64
C LYS A 18 -2.23 -11.80 -4.78
N GLN A 19 -2.19 -11.93 -3.46
CA GLN A 19 -2.53 -10.83 -2.54
C GLN A 19 -1.63 -9.60 -2.76
N GLY A 20 -0.34 -9.82 -3.01
CA GLY A 20 0.57 -8.72 -3.35
C GLY A 20 0.18 -7.98 -4.63
N ARG A 21 -0.31 -8.69 -5.66
CA ARG A 21 -0.80 -8.08 -6.92
C ARG A 21 -2.11 -7.33 -6.70
N GLU A 22 -3.04 -7.91 -5.96
CA GLU A 22 -4.31 -7.27 -5.61
C GLU A 22 -4.06 -5.98 -4.84
N LYS A 23 -3.13 -6.02 -3.88
CA LYS A 23 -2.76 -4.82 -3.11
C LYS A 23 -2.12 -3.75 -3.98
N LEU A 24 -1.23 -4.12 -4.90
CA LEU A 24 -0.66 -3.19 -5.86
C LEU A 24 -1.78 -2.53 -6.70
N ARG A 25 -2.74 -3.31 -7.19
CA ARG A 25 -3.89 -2.79 -7.95
C ARG A 25 -4.74 -1.84 -7.12
N GLU A 26 -5.00 -2.17 -5.87
CA GLU A 26 -5.72 -1.29 -4.93
C GLU A 26 -5.03 0.08 -4.78
N LEU A 27 -3.70 0.09 -4.61
CA LEU A 27 -2.91 1.32 -4.48
C LEU A 27 -2.97 2.19 -5.74
N PHE A 28 -2.93 1.58 -6.93
CA PHE A 28 -3.13 2.32 -8.19
C PHE A 28 -4.56 2.88 -8.29
N MET A 29 -5.57 2.07 -7.96
CA MET A 29 -6.98 2.48 -8.03
C MET A 29 -7.32 3.60 -7.05
N LYS A 30 -6.64 3.66 -5.90
CA LYS A 30 -6.82 4.74 -4.91
C LYS A 30 -6.61 6.13 -5.53
N ASN A 31 -5.71 6.27 -6.51
CA ASN A 31 -5.39 7.53 -7.15
C ASN A 31 -6.13 7.75 -8.49
N LYS A 32 -7.08 6.87 -8.86
CA LYS A 32 -7.81 6.94 -10.15
C LYS A 32 -8.52 8.28 -10.39
N HIS A 33 -8.90 8.97 -9.33
CA HIS A 33 -9.66 10.22 -9.39
C HIS A 33 -8.78 11.47 -9.67
N VAL A 34 -7.46 11.33 -9.66
CA VAL A 34 -6.54 12.45 -9.90
C VAL A 34 -6.52 12.78 -11.39
N THR A 35 -6.78 14.04 -11.74
CA THR A 35 -6.87 14.52 -13.12
C THR A 35 -5.80 15.55 -13.48
N ASP A 36 -5.20 16.25 -12.50
CA ASP A 36 -4.10 17.19 -12.76
C ASP A 36 -2.85 16.41 -13.20
N ILE A 37 -2.36 16.71 -14.41
CA ILE A 37 -1.18 16.10 -15.02
C ILE A 37 0.05 16.19 -14.11
N ARG A 38 0.28 17.33 -13.45
CA ARG A 38 1.47 17.50 -12.60
C ARG A 38 1.40 16.63 -11.34
N ALA A 39 0.18 16.41 -10.83
CA ALA A 39 -0.03 15.51 -9.72
C ALA A 39 0.17 14.05 -10.15
N ILE A 40 -0.29 13.68 -11.35
CA ILE A 40 -0.06 12.36 -11.95
C ILE A 40 1.44 12.11 -12.12
N ASP A 41 2.18 13.05 -12.71
CA ASP A 41 3.63 12.94 -12.91
C ASP A 41 4.36 12.72 -11.58
N MET A 42 4.00 13.50 -10.55
CA MET A 42 4.59 13.34 -9.22
C MET A 42 4.28 11.96 -8.61
N LEU A 43 3.07 11.43 -8.80
CA LEU A 43 2.70 10.09 -8.33
C LEU A 43 3.48 9.00 -9.06
N VAL A 44 3.69 9.15 -10.38
CA VAL A 44 4.51 8.22 -11.17
C VAL A 44 5.95 8.22 -10.70
N ILE A 45 6.56 9.40 -10.49
CA ILE A 45 7.93 9.53 -9.99
C ILE A 45 8.05 8.86 -8.61
N LYS A 46 7.13 9.15 -7.69
CA LYS A 46 7.12 8.50 -6.36
C LYS A 46 7.00 6.97 -6.46
N GLY A 47 6.13 6.47 -7.35
CA GLY A 47 5.99 5.03 -7.58
C GLY A 47 7.25 4.38 -8.15
N GLN A 48 7.99 5.06 -9.03
CA GLN A 48 9.27 4.60 -9.55
C GLN A 48 10.35 4.56 -8.47
N MET A 49 10.44 5.58 -7.61
CA MET A 49 11.37 5.59 -6.48
C MET A 49 11.09 4.42 -5.53
N ASP A 50 9.82 4.22 -5.18
CA ASP A 50 9.38 3.13 -4.30
C ASP A 50 9.71 1.73 -4.87
N LEU A 51 9.58 1.59 -6.19
CA LEU A 51 9.95 0.37 -6.93
C LEU A 51 11.44 0.10 -6.84
N VAL A 52 12.29 1.11 -7.06
CA VAL A 52 13.75 0.99 -7.00
C VAL A 52 14.21 0.58 -5.59
N GLU A 53 13.69 1.23 -4.56
CA GLU A 53 13.99 0.87 -3.16
C GLU A 53 13.60 -0.57 -2.82
N THR A 54 12.46 -1.03 -3.34
CA THR A 54 11.96 -2.39 -3.10
C THR A 54 12.76 -3.43 -3.89
N ALA A 55 13.06 -3.14 -5.16
CA ALA A 55 13.80 -4.06 -6.04
C ALA A 55 15.25 -4.25 -5.58
N ASN A 56 15.88 -3.19 -5.07
CA ASN A 56 17.24 -3.23 -4.54
C ASN A 56 17.31 -3.69 -3.07
N ILE A 57 16.18 -4.07 -2.47
CA ILE A 57 16.09 -4.54 -1.07
C ILE A 57 16.67 -3.50 -0.09
N TRP A 58 16.41 -2.22 -0.34
CA TRP A 58 16.78 -1.13 0.57
C TRP A 58 15.77 -0.95 1.70
N LYS A 59 14.52 -1.38 1.47
CA LYS A 59 13.49 -1.41 2.51
C LYS A 59 13.71 -2.57 3.47
N GLN A 60 13.18 -2.43 4.68
CA GLN A 60 13.01 -3.56 5.61
C GLN A 60 11.60 -4.16 5.49
N ARG A 61 11.44 -5.40 5.96
CA ARG A 61 10.15 -6.14 6.00
C ARG A 61 8.99 -5.31 6.56
N ASN A 62 9.22 -4.54 7.63
CA ASN A 62 8.19 -3.71 8.26
C ASN A 62 7.60 -2.69 7.28
N HIS A 63 8.44 -2.01 6.49
CA HIS A 63 7.99 -1.01 5.50
C HIS A 63 7.08 -1.62 4.44
N VAL A 64 7.36 -2.86 4.03
CA VAL A 64 6.52 -3.60 3.08
C VAL A 64 5.21 -4.05 3.73
N MET A 65 5.29 -4.56 4.96
CA MET A 65 4.10 -4.99 5.70
C MET A 65 3.15 -3.83 6.02
N MET A 66 3.65 -2.61 6.16
CA MET A 66 2.82 -1.43 6.43
C MET A 66 1.77 -1.15 5.34
N PHE A 67 1.97 -1.64 4.11
CA PHE A 67 0.93 -1.56 3.08
C PHE A 67 -0.26 -2.47 3.38
N PHE A 68 -0.02 -3.60 4.05
CA PHE A 68 -1.03 -4.57 4.49
C PHE A 68 -1.43 -4.19 5.92
N LYS A 69 -2.48 -3.36 6.05
CA LYS A 69 -2.97 -2.81 7.34
C LYS A 69 -3.61 -3.86 8.24
N ASP A 70 -3.04 -5.05 8.34
CA ASP A 70 -3.64 -6.24 8.96
C ASP A 70 -3.83 -6.07 10.48
N THR A 71 -3.07 -5.17 11.12
CA THR A 71 -3.08 -4.96 12.58
C THR A 71 -3.83 -3.70 13.02
N VAL A 72 -4.36 -2.89 12.10
CA VAL A 72 -5.07 -1.65 12.43
C VAL A 72 -6.56 -1.93 12.46
N ASN A 73 -7.18 -1.83 13.64
CA ASN A 73 -8.64 -1.92 13.75
C ASN A 73 -9.28 -0.90 12.79
N PRO A 74 -10.22 -1.33 11.92
CA PRO A 74 -10.89 -0.43 11.00
C PRO A 74 -11.60 0.64 11.83
N LYS A 75 -11.32 1.92 11.55
CA LYS A 75 -12.03 3.02 12.21
C LYS A 75 -13.53 2.90 11.89
N PRO A 76 -14.42 3.13 12.86
CA PRO A 76 -15.84 3.12 12.60
C PRO A 76 -16.20 4.15 11.54
N THR A 77 -17.01 3.74 10.58
CA THR A 77 -17.54 4.62 9.54
C THR A 77 -18.86 5.26 9.94
N ASP A 78 -19.63 4.60 10.80
CA ASP A 78 -20.93 5.04 11.27
C ASP A 78 -20.82 6.11 12.37
N PHE A 79 -21.79 7.03 12.37
CA PHE A 79 -21.87 8.13 13.33
C PHE A 79 -21.94 7.61 14.77
N LEU A 80 -22.82 6.63 15.04
CA LEU A 80 -23.06 6.15 16.40
C LEU A 80 -21.81 5.46 16.97
N SER A 81 -21.09 4.69 16.15
CA SER A 81 -19.83 4.07 16.56
C SER A 81 -18.72 5.10 16.81
N LYS A 82 -18.61 6.17 16.00
CA LYS A 82 -17.66 7.27 16.24
C LYS A 82 -17.98 8.04 17.52
N PHE A 83 -19.27 8.27 17.77
CA PHE A 83 -19.76 8.94 18.97
C PHE A 83 -19.39 8.16 20.24
N TYR A 84 -19.60 6.83 20.25
CA TYR A 84 -19.20 5.99 21.39
C TYR A 84 -17.69 5.89 21.60
N GLU A 85 -16.89 6.04 20.55
CA GLU A 85 -15.42 6.08 20.66
C GLU A 85 -14.86 7.47 21.05
N GLY A 86 -15.70 8.50 21.15
CA GLY A 86 -15.28 9.86 21.49
C GLY A 86 -14.44 10.54 20.40
N ASN A 87 -14.62 10.13 19.14
CA ASN A 87 -13.85 10.60 17.98
C ASN A 87 -14.61 11.64 17.13
N ASP A 88 -15.40 12.52 17.76
CA ASP A 88 -16.09 13.66 17.10
C ASP A 88 -15.38 14.99 17.39
#